data_AF-A0A8X6Q0M3-F1
#
_entry.id   AF-A0A8X6Q0M3-F1
#
_cell.length_a   1.000
_cell.length_b   1.000
_cell.length_c   1.000
_cell.angle_alpha   90.00
_cell.angle_beta   90.00
_cell.angle_gamma   90.00
#
_symmetry.space_group_name_H-M   'P 1'
#
loop_
_entity.id
_entity.type
_entity.pdbx_description
1 polymer ?
#
loop_
_entity_poly.entity_id
_entity_poly.type
_entity_poly.pdbx_seq_one_letter_code
_entity_poly.pdbx_strand_id
1 'polypeptide(L)'
;MRLTWKLLKSAIFIVCVGCFSWQSVSFFEVYFTYPTVTSIELTFPEILVKPAVTLCNYNPVKREKFCAKYPHLCQKPNNMTEFCKKHPYFCTDDVSNLVIPKLGYFASYSSDEVVPDALMEIYIHNISENGADTWSWTVPHMYPSIESKIKTTFIFDTQRTTYVTCYSTNLHIYSSEEVETVYSSPPGDSVLNVFRTHIREEETIYPWTVPRIFLSVQSPYVPISPFVDGMFLEKNHAYMLNIRMEEVHLLESPYKTNCTDYEDLWNKNNKTGPRSQEVIFETIIVSYLKVA
;
A
#
# COMPACT_ATOMS: atom_id res chain seq x y z
N MET A 1 -18.99 74.95 34.89
CA MET A 1 -18.87 73.63 35.54
C MET A 1 -19.70 72.51 34.88
N ARG A 2 -20.97 72.73 34.48
CA ARG A 2 -21.77 71.69 33.78
C ARG A 2 -21.26 71.34 32.36
N LEU A 3 -20.70 72.30 31.62
CA LEU A 3 -20.23 72.08 30.24
C LEU A 3 -18.94 71.27 30.18
N THR A 4 -17.97 71.58 31.04
CA THR A 4 -16.68 70.88 31.14
C THR A 4 -16.85 69.40 31.51
N TRP A 5 -17.80 69.09 32.40
CA TRP A 5 -18.14 67.71 32.75
C TRP A 5 -18.75 66.90 31.59
N LYS A 6 -19.58 67.54 30.75
CA LYS A 6 -20.13 66.91 29.54
C LYS A 6 -19.03 66.64 28.51
N LEU A 7 -18.09 67.56 28.33
CA LEU A 7 -16.95 67.38 27.43
C LEU A 7 -16.03 66.24 27.88
N LEU A 8 -15.71 66.16 29.18
CA LEU A 8 -14.92 65.07 29.73
C LEU A 8 -15.60 63.70 29.51
N LYS A 9 -16.89 63.59 29.80
CA LYS A 9 -17.67 62.36 29.54
C LYS A 9 -17.67 61.98 28.06
N SER A 10 -17.82 62.96 27.18
CA SER A 10 -17.78 62.73 25.74
C SER A 10 -16.40 62.26 25.28
N ALA A 11 -15.31 62.85 25.80
CA ALA A 11 -13.95 62.45 25.46
C ALA A 11 -13.64 61.02 25.93
N ILE A 12 -14.01 60.68 27.18
CA ILE A 12 -13.87 59.31 27.72
C ILE A 12 -14.65 58.33 26.85
N PHE A 13 -15.90 58.67 26.49
CA PHE A 13 -16.72 57.83 25.63
C PHE A 13 -16.07 57.58 24.27
N ILE A 14 -15.54 58.62 23.61
CA ILE A 14 -14.85 58.49 22.32
C ILE A 14 -13.60 57.61 22.45
N VAL A 15 -12.79 57.78 23.50
CA VAL A 15 -11.61 56.92 23.76
C VAL A 15 -12.02 55.47 23.97
N CYS A 16 -13.05 55.20 24.78
CA CYS A 16 -13.56 53.85 25.00
C CYS A 16 -14.07 53.21 23.71
N VAL A 17 -14.82 53.96 22.89
CA VAL A 17 -15.29 53.48 21.58
C VAL A 17 -14.11 53.19 20.64
N GLY A 18 -13.11 54.07 20.59
CA GLY A 18 -11.90 53.87 19.78
C GLY A 18 -11.12 52.61 20.18
N CYS A 19 -10.87 52.42 21.48
CA CYS A 19 -10.21 51.21 21.99
C CYS A 19 -11.03 49.94 21.71
N PHE A 20 -12.35 50.00 21.89
CA PHE A 20 -13.24 48.88 21.58
C PHE A 20 -13.23 48.52 20.10
N SER A 21 -13.30 49.51 19.20
CA SER A 21 -13.21 49.30 17.76
C SER A 21 -11.86 48.72 17.36
N TRP A 22 -10.75 49.23 17.92
CA TRP A 22 -9.40 48.69 17.66
C TRP A 22 -9.28 47.22 18.09
N GLN A 23 -9.70 46.90 19.31
CA GLN A 23 -9.69 45.53 19.83
C GLN A 23 -10.58 44.62 18.98
N SER A 24 -11.73 45.11 18.55
CA SER A 24 -12.65 44.37 17.67
C SER A 24 -12.00 44.07 16.32
N VAL A 25 -11.39 45.07 15.66
CA VAL A 25 -10.68 44.87 14.38
C VAL A 25 -9.55 43.86 14.52
N SER A 26 -8.71 43.98 15.56
CA SER A 26 -7.62 43.02 15.82
C SER A 26 -8.15 41.60 16.05
N PHE A 27 -9.26 41.44 16.77
CA PHE A 27 -9.89 40.13 16.94
C PHE A 27 -10.44 39.59 15.62
N PHE A 28 -11.07 40.43 14.79
CA PHE A 28 -11.54 40.03 13.48
C PHE A 28 -10.39 39.64 12.54
N GLU A 29 -9.27 40.34 12.58
CA GLU A 29 -8.07 39.97 11.81
C GLU A 29 -7.60 38.56 12.18
N VAL A 30 -7.48 38.25 13.47
CA VAL A 30 -7.14 36.89 13.95
C VAL A 30 -8.21 35.89 13.55
N TYR A 31 -9.48 36.21 13.72
CA TYR A 31 -10.60 35.33 13.34
C TYR A 31 -10.55 34.95 11.86
N PHE A 32 -10.31 35.93 10.96
CA PHE A 32 -10.21 35.70 9.52
C PHE A 32 -8.87 35.07 9.08
N THR A 33 -7.92 34.85 9.98
CA THR A 33 -6.78 33.96 9.71
C THR A 33 -7.17 32.47 9.77
N TYR A 34 -8.36 32.15 10.29
CA TYR A 34 -8.86 30.79 10.48
C TYR A 34 -7.86 29.88 11.22
N PRO A 35 -7.42 30.26 12.44
CA PRO A 35 -6.45 29.46 13.19
C PRO A 35 -7.08 28.13 13.61
N THR A 36 -6.27 27.07 13.60
CA THR A 36 -6.69 25.72 13.99
C THR A 36 -5.84 25.19 15.14
N VAL A 37 -6.39 24.28 15.92
CA VAL A 37 -5.67 23.53 16.97
C VAL A 37 -5.91 22.04 16.77
N THR A 38 -4.91 21.23 17.08
CA THR A 38 -5.01 19.77 17.00
C THR A 38 -5.47 19.22 18.35
N SER A 39 -6.53 18.41 18.34
CA SER A 39 -6.98 17.64 19.50
C SER A 39 -6.73 16.16 19.22
N ILE A 40 -6.19 15.44 20.21
CA ILE A 40 -5.93 14.00 20.13
C ILE A 40 -6.81 13.33 21.18
N GLU A 41 -7.63 12.39 20.75
CA GLU A 41 -8.52 11.62 21.61
C GLU A 41 -8.30 10.13 21.37
N LEU A 42 -8.31 9.34 22.43
CA LEU A 42 -8.28 7.89 22.34
C LEU A 42 -9.71 7.37 22.48
N THR A 43 -10.20 6.75 21.41
CA THR A 43 -11.54 6.17 21.35
C THR A 43 -11.45 4.64 21.25
N PHE A 44 -12.48 3.97 21.75
CA PHE A 44 -12.65 2.51 21.65
C PHE A 44 -14.01 2.22 21.00
N PRO A 45 -14.13 2.45 19.68
CA PRO A 45 -15.40 2.29 18.97
C PRO A 45 -15.83 0.82 18.93
N GLU A 46 -17.12 0.56 19.10
CA GLU A 46 -17.68 -0.81 19.11
C GLU A 46 -17.46 -1.56 17.79
N ILE A 47 -17.42 -0.84 16.67
CA ILE A 47 -17.20 -1.39 15.34
C ILE A 47 -15.98 -0.72 14.73
N LEU A 48 -15.10 -1.53 14.16
CA LEU A 48 -13.85 -1.13 13.55
C LEU A 48 -13.83 -1.53 12.07
N VAL A 49 -13.37 -0.63 11.21
CA VAL A 49 -13.07 -0.97 9.82
C VAL A 49 -11.84 -1.86 9.81
N LYS A 50 -11.94 -3.04 9.20
CA LYS A 50 -10.81 -3.96 9.09
C LYS A 50 -9.76 -3.33 8.15
N PRO A 51 -8.46 -3.34 8.47
CA PRO A 51 -7.46 -2.82 7.54
C PRO A 51 -7.36 -3.72 6.31
N ALA A 52 -6.93 -3.14 5.19
CA ALA A 52 -6.42 -3.91 4.09
C ALA A 52 -5.07 -4.53 4.47
N VAL A 53 -4.91 -5.82 4.16
CA VAL A 53 -3.64 -6.52 4.35
C VAL A 53 -3.19 -7.09 3.02
N THR A 54 -2.01 -6.68 2.57
CA THR A 54 -1.43 -7.07 1.28
C THR A 54 -0.13 -7.84 1.49
N LEU A 55 -0.05 -9.01 0.88
CA LEU A 55 1.13 -9.88 0.87
C LEU A 55 1.66 -10.01 -0.56
N CYS A 56 2.92 -9.64 -0.78
CA CYS A 56 3.60 -9.81 -2.06
C CYS A 56 4.74 -10.81 -1.92
N ASN A 57 4.84 -11.76 -2.84
CA ASN A 57 6.06 -12.55 -2.94
C ASN A 57 7.09 -11.73 -3.72
N TYR A 58 8.31 -11.62 -3.18
CA TYR A 58 9.38 -10.91 -3.87
C TYR A 58 9.77 -11.55 -5.20
N ASN A 59 9.53 -12.85 -5.37
CA ASN A 59 9.76 -13.53 -6.62
C ASN A 59 8.52 -13.41 -7.53
N PRO A 60 8.62 -12.83 -8.73
CA PRO A 60 7.45 -12.53 -9.54
C PRO A 60 6.86 -13.76 -10.26
N VAL A 61 7.69 -14.73 -10.66
CA VAL A 61 7.28 -15.89 -11.45
C VAL A 61 8.07 -17.13 -11.04
N LYS A 62 7.43 -18.30 -11.03
CA LYS A 62 8.11 -19.60 -10.84
C LYS A 62 9.16 -19.85 -11.92
N ARG A 63 10.39 -20.12 -11.52
CA ARG A 63 11.53 -20.41 -12.42
C ARG A 63 11.22 -21.50 -13.43
N GLU A 64 10.64 -22.61 -12.98
CA GLU A 64 10.30 -23.75 -13.84
C GLU A 64 9.35 -23.32 -14.96
N LYS A 65 8.32 -22.55 -14.63
CA LYS A 65 7.33 -22.06 -15.61
C LYS A 65 7.93 -21.05 -16.57
N PHE A 66 8.77 -20.14 -16.06
CA PHE A 66 9.50 -19.19 -16.89
C PHE A 66 10.37 -19.92 -17.92
N CYS A 67 11.17 -20.88 -17.47
CA CYS A 67 12.07 -21.63 -18.36
C CYS A 67 11.35 -22.61 -19.29
N ALA A 68 10.17 -23.11 -18.92
CA ALA A 68 9.33 -23.90 -19.82
C ALA A 68 8.78 -23.05 -20.98
N LYS A 69 8.38 -21.79 -20.72
CA LYS A 69 7.88 -20.86 -21.76
C LYS A 69 9.01 -20.26 -22.59
N TYR A 70 10.12 -19.90 -21.97
CA TYR A 70 11.26 -19.25 -22.62
C TYR A 70 12.57 -20.06 -22.45
N PRO A 71 12.66 -21.27 -23.04
CA PRO A 71 13.82 -22.14 -22.85
C PRO A 71 15.12 -21.50 -23.36
N HIS A 72 15.03 -20.66 -24.40
CA HIS A 72 16.18 -19.94 -24.96
C HIS A 72 16.76 -18.88 -24.00
N LEU A 73 15.97 -18.41 -23.03
CA LEU A 73 16.39 -17.46 -21.99
C LEU A 73 16.89 -18.16 -20.72
N CYS A 74 16.90 -19.48 -20.69
CA CYS A 74 17.42 -20.25 -19.58
C CYS A 74 18.67 -21.04 -19.97
N GLN A 75 19.51 -21.29 -18.99
CA GLN A 75 20.74 -22.06 -19.14
C GLN A 75 21.05 -22.80 -17.85
N LYS A 76 21.75 -23.93 -17.97
CA LYS A 76 22.39 -24.55 -16.82
C LYS A 76 23.47 -23.62 -16.24
N PRO A 77 23.60 -23.51 -14.90
CA PRO A 77 24.67 -22.74 -14.28
C PRO A 77 26.06 -23.11 -14.83
N ASN A 78 26.90 -22.11 -15.09
CA ASN A 78 28.25 -22.29 -15.65
C ASN A 78 29.13 -23.17 -14.75
N ASN A 79 28.98 -23.05 -13.43
CA ASN A 79 29.66 -23.87 -12.42
C ASN A 79 28.63 -24.42 -11.43
N MET A 80 28.19 -25.66 -11.67
CA MET A 80 27.19 -26.32 -10.82
C MET A 80 27.65 -26.51 -9.37
N THR A 81 28.92 -26.86 -9.16
CA THR A 81 29.45 -27.11 -7.82
C THR A 81 29.45 -25.84 -6.97
N GLU A 82 29.90 -24.73 -7.55
CA GLU A 82 29.85 -23.43 -6.87
C GLU A 82 28.42 -22.96 -6.64
N PHE A 83 27.57 -23.10 -7.66
CA PHE A 83 26.16 -22.70 -7.58
C PHE A 83 25.44 -23.44 -6.46
N CYS A 84 25.53 -24.76 -6.40
CA CYS A 84 24.88 -25.56 -5.35
C CYS A 84 25.48 -25.31 -3.97
N LYS A 85 26.77 -24.94 -3.88
CA LYS A 85 27.40 -24.57 -2.60
C LYS A 85 26.82 -23.26 -2.06
N LYS A 86 26.59 -22.26 -2.92
CA LYS A 86 26.01 -20.96 -2.55
C LYS A 86 24.50 -21.02 -2.39
N HIS A 87 23.82 -21.82 -3.20
CA HIS A 87 22.36 -21.91 -3.28
C HIS A 87 21.88 -23.36 -3.20
N PRO A 88 22.03 -24.02 -2.04
CA PRO A 88 21.72 -25.44 -1.87
C PRO A 88 20.26 -25.77 -2.14
N TYR A 89 19.34 -24.81 -1.94
CA TYR A 89 17.91 -24.98 -2.17
C TYR A 89 17.53 -25.24 -3.64
N PHE A 90 18.34 -24.84 -4.61
CA PHE A 90 18.09 -25.24 -6.02
C PHE A 90 18.53 -26.67 -6.33
N CYS A 91 19.33 -27.27 -5.46
CA CYS A 91 20.01 -28.54 -5.71
C CYS A 91 19.54 -29.66 -4.77
N THR A 92 18.29 -29.58 -4.30
CA THR A 92 17.68 -30.56 -3.40
C THR A 92 17.34 -31.88 -4.09
N ASP A 93 17.05 -31.83 -5.40
CA ASP A 93 16.63 -32.97 -6.22
C ASP A 93 17.61 -33.24 -7.37
N ASP A 94 17.17 -33.97 -8.39
CA ASP A 94 17.95 -34.23 -9.60
C ASP A 94 18.30 -32.92 -10.35
N VAL A 95 19.55 -32.49 -10.18
CA VAL A 95 20.12 -31.30 -10.82
C VAL A 95 20.40 -31.45 -12.32
N SER A 96 20.09 -32.61 -12.91
CA SER A 96 20.31 -32.87 -14.34
C SER A 96 19.60 -31.83 -15.21
N ASN A 97 18.34 -31.54 -14.88
CA ASN A 97 17.45 -30.61 -15.60
C ASN A 97 17.43 -29.20 -15.02
N LEU A 98 18.29 -28.89 -14.04
CA LEU A 98 18.32 -27.56 -13.42
C LEU A 98 18.78 -26.51 -14.44
N VAL A 99 17.89 -25.55 -14.71
CA VAL A 99 18.15 -24.39 -15.55
C VAL A 99 17.73 -23.12 -14.82
N ILE A 100 18.48 -22.04 -15.01
CA ILE A 100 18.20 -20.71 -14.44
C ILE A 100 18.12 -19.67 -15.56
N PRO A 101 17.41 -18.55 -15.36
CA PRO A 101 17.40 -17.46 -16.33
C PRO A 101 18.79 -16.89 -16.58
N LYS A 102 19.06 -16.46 -17.82
CA LYS A 102 20.31 -15.86 -18.29
C LYS A 102 20.47 -14.40 -17.83
N LEU A 103 20.56 -14.20 -16.53
CA LEU A 103 20.60 -12.87 -15.91
C LEU A 103 22.03 -12.47 -15.46
N GLY A 104 23.04 -13.22 -15.86
CA GLY A 104 24.42 -13.03 -15.41
C GLY A 104 24.75 -13.70 -14.07
N TYR A 105 26.01 -13.55 -13.64
CA TYR A 105 26.62 -14.16 -12.45
C TYR A 105 26.82 -15.69 -12.50
N PHE A 106 25.74 -16.48 -12.58
CA PHE A 106 25.80 -17.95 -12.65
C PHE A 106 25.45 -18.52 -14.03
N ALA A 107 24.86 -17.71 -14.91
CA ALA A 107 24.57 -18.04 -16.29
C ALA A 107 25.17 -16.96 -17.21
N SER A 108 25.16 -17.21 -18.53
CA SER A 108 25.43 -16.14 -19.50
C SER A 108 24.44 -14.99 -19.34
N TYR A 109 24.83 -13.79 -19.78
CA TYR A 109 23.87 -12.71 -20.01
C TYR A 109 23.11 -13.03 -21.30
N SER A 110 21.78 -13.04 -21.25
CA SER A 110 21.00 -12.73 -22.45
C SER A 110 21.28 -11.28 -22.82
N SER A 111 21.16 -10.87 -24.09
CA SER A 111 21.14 -9.45 -24.42
C SER A 111 20.18 -8.73 -23.46
N ASP A 112 20.68 -7.73 -22.74
CA ASP A 112 20.12 -7.25 -21.45
C ASP A 112 18.63 -6.82 -21.51
N GLU A 113 18.05 -6.67 -22.71
CA GLU A 113 16.67 -6.25 -22.96
C GLU A 113 15.65 -7.41 -22.97
N VAL A 114 16.04 -8.67 -23.22
CA VAL A 114 15.05 -9.72 -23.55
C VAL A 114 14.35 -10.33 -22.32
N VAL A 115 15.03 -10.41 -21.17
CA VAL A 115 14.44 -11.02 -19.97
C VAL A 115 13.43 -10.11 -19.26
N PRO A 116 13.69 -8.79 -19.08
CA PRO A 116 12.68 -7.86 -18.56
C PRO A 116 11.41 -7.86 -19.41
N ASP A 117 11.55 -7.86 -20.75
CA ASP A 117 10.42 -7.91 -21.68
C ASP A 117 9.62 -9.20 -21.55
N ALA A 118 10.30 -10.36 -21.45
CA ALA A 118 9.63 -11.64 -21.24
C ALA A 118 8.90 -11.72 -19.89
N LEU A 119 9.47 -11.13 -18.83
CA LEU A 119 8.80 -11.02 -17.53
C LEU A 119 7.57 -10.11 -17.61
N MET A 120 7.67 -9.00 -18.35
CA MET A 120 6.55 -8.09 -18.58
C MET A 120 5.44 -8.76 -19.40
N GLU A 121 5.78 -9.60 -20.38
CA GLU A 121 4.81 -10.37 -21.17
C GLU A 121 4.06 -11.40 -20.32
N ILE A 122 4.75 -12.16 -19.48
CA ILE A 122 4.12 -13.07 -18.50
C ILE A 122 3.17 -12.30 -17.59
N TYR A 123 3.59 -11.10 -17.18
CA TYR A 123 2.82 -10.28 -16.30
C TYR A 123 1.51 -9.77 -16.95
N ILE A 124 1.58 -9.25 -18.18
CA ILE A 124 0.39 -8.82 -18.95
C ILE A 124 -0.59 -10.00 -19.09
N HIS A 125 -0.07 -11.20 -19.36
CA HIS A 125 -0.87 -12.41 -19.47
C HIS A 125 -1.52 -12.82 -18.13
N ASN A 126 -0.83 -12.64 -17.00
CA ASN A 126 -1.38 -12.90 -15.67
C ASN A 126 -2.52 -11.95 -15.31
N ILE A 127 -2.43 -10.68 -15.71
CA ILE A 127 -3.54 -9.73 -15.54
C ILE A 127 -4.74 -10.14 -16.39
N SER A 128 -4.54 -10.56 -17.64
CA SER A 128 -5.64 -10.80 -18.57
C SER A 128 -6.44 -12.07 -18.28
N GLU A 129 -5.82 -13.12 -17.75
CA GLU A 129 -6.46 -14.45 -17.66
C GLU A 129 -7.00 -14.82 -16.28
N ASN A 130 -6.98 -13.94 -15.27
CA ASN A 130 -7.15 -14.33 -13.86
C ASN A 130 -6.21 -15.49 -13.44
N GLY A 131 -5.11 -15.68 -14.19
CA GLY A 131 -4.22 -16.84 -14.16
C GLY A 131 -3.23 -16.83 -12.99
N ALA A 132 -3.59 -16.19 -11.87
CA ALA A 132 -2.77 -16.15 -10.67
C ALA A 132 -2.38 -17.57 -10.24
N ASP A 133 -3.28 -18.55 -10.35
CA ASP A 133 -2.99 -19.94 -9.97
C ASP A 133 -1.99 -20.64 -10.92
N THR A 134 -1.88 -20.17 -12.17
CA THR A 134 -1.10 -20.82 -13.22
C THR A 134 0.33 -20.29 -13.33
N TRP A 135 0.66 -19.10 -12.84
CA TRP A 135 2.04 -18.56 -12.91
C TRP A 135 2.57 -18.03 -11.58
N SER A 136 1.67 -17.64 -10.68
CA SER A 136 2.03 -17.17 -9.35
C SER A 136 2.41 -18.32 -8.44
N TRP A 137 3.07 -17.96 -7.36
CA TRP A 137 3.20 -18.79 -6.17
C TRP A 137 1.84 -19.27 -5.72
N THR A 138 1.78 -20.49 -5.18
CA THR A 138 0.59 -20.94 -4.46
C THR A 138 0.19 -19.80 -3.53
N VAL A 139 -1.06 -19.34 -3.68
CA VAL A 139 -1.71 -18.42 -2.73
C VAL A 139 -1.21 -18.84 -1.35
N PRO A 140 -0.72 -17.92 -0.50
CA PRO A 140 -0.54 -18.24 0.91
C PRO A 140 -1.75 -19.10 1.29
N HIS A 141 -1.55 -20.29 1.88
CA HIS A 141 -2.67 -21.05 2.42
C HIS A 141 -3.16 -20.24 3.62
N MET A 142 -3.88 -19.18 3.28
CA MET A 142 -4.58 -18.26 4.11
C MET A 142 -5.67 -19.16 4.67
N TYR A 143 -5.57 -19.46 5.95
CA TYR A 143 -6.74 -19.85 6.70
C TYR A 143 -7.20 -18.54 7.35
N PRO A 144 -8.01 -17.71 6.67
CA PRO A 144 -8.75 -16.71 7.39
C PRO A 144 -9.45 -17.44 8.55
N SER A 145 -9.26 -16.99 9.78
CA SER A 145 -10.12 -17.40 10.89
C SER A 145 -11.58 -16.96 10.66
N ILE A 146 -11.81 -16.06 9.68
CA ILE A 146 -13.06 -15.38 9.35
C ILE A 146 -13.08 -15.18 7.83
N GLU A 147 -14.17 -15.49 7.13
CA GLU A 147 -14.45 -15.49 5.66
C GLU A 147 -13.94 -14.33 4.77
N SER A 148 -12.73 -13.80 4.97
CA SER A 148 -12.21 -12.68 4.18
C SER A 148 -11.83 -13.14 2.78
N LYS A 149 -12.43 -12.48 1.79
CA LYS A 149 -12.20 -12.75 0.38
C LYS A 149 -10.82 -12.19 -0.02
N ILE A 150 -9.93 -13.08 -0.42
CA ILE A 150 -8.62 -12.70 -0.95
C ILE A 150 -8.79 -12.28 -2.40
N LYS A 151 -8.22 -11.12 -2.74
CA LYS A 151 -8.15 -10.60 -4.09
C LYS A 151 -6.71 -10.59 -4.55
N THR A 152 -6.46 -11.06 -5.78
CA THR A 152 -5.18 -10.86 -6.44
C THR A 152 -5.06 -9.39 -6.82
N THR A 153 -3.95 -8.78 -6.42
CA THR A 153 -3.61 -7.40 -6.75
C THR A 153 -2.26 -7.34 -7.42
N PHE A 154 -2.00 -6.22 -8.06
CA PHE A 154 -0.97 -6.08 -9.05
C PHE A 154 -0.25 -4.78 -8.77
N ILE A 155 0.97 -4.86 -8.25
CA ILE A 155 1.71 -3.71 -7.72
C ILE A 155 2.96 -3.50 -8.55
N PHE A 156 3.16 -2.27 -9.03
CA PHE A 156 4.36 -1.90 -9.77
C PHE A 156 5.54 -1.71 -8.81
N ASP A 157 6.58 -2.51 -9.00
CA ASP A 157 7.88 -2.34 -8.35
C ASP A 157 8.75 -1.41 -9.20
N THR A 158 8.91 -0.18 -8.73
CA THR A 158 9.70 0.86 -9.39
C THR A 158 11.19 0.51 -9.48
N GLN A 159 11.72 -0.29 -8.56
CA GLN A 159 13.14 -0.67 -8.57
C GLN A 159 13.46 -1.66 -9.69
N ARG A 160 12.49 -2.50 -10.02
CA ARG A 160 12.63 -3.56 -11.03
C ARG A 160 11.90 -3.25 -12.33
N THR A 161 11.24 -2.09 -12.40
CA THR A 161 10.39 -1.67 -13.52
C THR A 161 9.45 -2.80 -13.97
N THR A 162 8.93 -3.56 -13.00
CA THR A 162 8.10 -4.73 -13.25
C THR A 162 6.96 -4.75 -12.25
N TYR A 163 5.88 -5.40 -12.61
CA TYR A 163 4.80 -5.59 -11.67
C TYR A 163 4.90 -6.94 -10.98
N VAL A 164 4.44 -6.97 -9.74
CA VAL A 164 4.44 -8.16 -8.91
C VAL A 164 3.01 -8.53 -8.52
N THR A 165 2.73 -9.82 -8.58
CA THR A 165 1.47 -10.38 -8.09
C THR A 165 1.47 -10.40 -6.57
N CYS A 166 0.46 -9.75 -6.00
CA CYS A 166 0.23 -9.66 -4.58
C CYS A 166 -1.17 -10.17 -4.23
N TYR A 167 -1.39 -10.46 -2.95
CA TYR A 167 -2.64 -10.98 -2.44
C TYR A 167 -3.12 -10.05 -1.33
N SER A 168 -4.30 -9.47 -1.52
CA SER A 168 -4.86 -8.49 -0.61
C SER A 168 -6.18 -8.97 -0.02
N THR A 169 -6.40 -8.66 1.25
CA THR A 169 -7.71 -8.78 1.90
C THR A 169 -8.25 -7.38 2.18
N ASN A 170 -9.57 -7.22 2.11
CA ASN A 170 -10.27 -5.97 2.37
C ASN A 170 -9.68 -4.73 1.67
N LEU A 171 -9.19 -4.87 0.43
CA LEU A 171 -8.71 -3.75 -0.38
C LEU A 171 -9.83 -3.27 -1.33
N HIS A 172 -10.22 -2.00 -1.23
CA HIS A 172 -11.40 -1.40 -1.87
C HIS A 172 -11.06 -0.13 -2.67
N ILE A 173 -9.88 -0.09 -3.28
CA ILE A 173 -9.41 1.07 -4.06
C ILE A 173 -10.37 1.40 -5.24
N TYR A 174 -10.71 0.38 -6.03
CA TYR A 174 -11.56 0.51 -7.23
C TYR A 174 -12.86 -0.31 -7.11
N SER A 175 -13.20 -0.75 -5.90
CA SER A 175 -14.34 -1.63 -5.66
C SER A 175 -15.58 -0.82 -5.28
N SER A 176 -16.73 -1.21 -5.83
CA SER A 176 -18.06 -0.76 -5.39
C SER A 176 -18.57 -1.50 -4.14
N GLU A 177 -17.84 -2.52 -3.68
CA GLU A 177 -18.16 -3.30 -2.49
C GLU A 177 -17.87 -2.49 -1.21
N GLU A 178 -18.68 -2.74 -0.18
CA GLU A 178 -18.43 -2.22 1.17
C GLU A 178 -17.23 -2.92 1.82
N VAL A 179 -16.55 -2.20 2.71
CA VAL A 179 -15.42 -2.73 3.47
C VAL A 179 -15.89 -3.68 4.58
N GLU A 180 -15.07 -4.69 4.85
CA GLU A 180 -15.23 -5.56 6.01
C GLU A 180 -15.03 -4.77 7.31
N THR A 181 -15.87 -5.05 8.30
CA THR A 181 -15.79 -4.47 9.65
C THR A 181 -15.72 -5.59 10.70
N VAL A 182 -15.22 -5.26 11.88
CA VAL A 182 -15.10 -6.18 13.02
C VAL A 182 -15.60 -5.50 14.28
N TYR A 183 -16.30 -6.25 15.13
CA TYR A 183 -16.68 -5.75 16.44
C TYR A 183 -15.46 -5.69 17.35
N SER A 184 -15.19 -4.51 17.91
CA SER A 184 -14.18 -4.33 18.95
C SER A 184 -14.66 -5.08 20.20
N SER A 185 -13.89 -6.07 20.65
CA SER A 185 -14.13 -6.74 21.92
C SER A 185 -13.18 -6.16 22.98
N PRO A 186 -13.68 -5.52 24.06
CA PRO A 186 -12.81 -5.06 25.14
C PRO A 186 -12.46 -6.19 26.11
N PRO A 187 -11.20 -6.29 26.61
CA PRO A 187 -9.93 -6.17 25.90
C PRO A 187 -9.32 -7.57 25.65
N GLY A 188 -8.96 -7.88 24.40
CA GLY A 188 -8.08 -9.02 24.12
C GLY A 188 -8.37 -9.73 22.81
N ASP A 189 -7.38 -9.72 21.92
CA ASP A 189 -7.11 -10.80 20.96
C ASP A 189 -8.19 -11.16 19.94
N SER A 190 -8.89 -10.17 19.38
CA SER A 190 -9.58 -10.41 18.11
C SER A 190 -8.54 -10.57 17.00
N VAL A 191 -8.13 -11.82 16.76
CA VAL A 191 -7.25 -12.19 15.64
C VAL A 191 -7.98 -11.87 14.33
N LEU A 192 -7.64 -10.73 13.72
CA LEU A 192 -8.28 -10.23 12.52
C LEU A 192 -8.06 -11.15 11.32
N ASN A 193 -6.83 -11.67 11.19
CA ASN A 193 -6.41 -12.57 10.14
C ASN A 193 -5.26 -13.47 10.61
N VAL A 194 -5.19 -14.68 10.06
CA VAL A 194 -4.03 -15.57 10.17
C VAL A 194 -3.55 -15.92 8.77
N PHE A 195 -2.27 -15.66 8.52
CA PHE A 195 -1.63 -15.94 7.24
C PHE A 195 -0.61 -17.06 7.42
N ARG A 196 -0.73 -18.14 6.65
CA ARG A 196 0.33 -19.15 6.52
C ARG A 196 0.88 -19.07 5.10
N THR A 197 2.13 -18.68 5.01
CA THR A 197 2.82 -18.50 3.75
C THR A 197 3.83 -19.60 3.53
N HIS A 198 3.95 -20.10 2.31
CA HIS A 198 5.00 -21.05 1.94
C HIS A 198 5.85 -20.47 0.83
N ILE A 199 7.12 -20.19 1.14
CA ILE A 199 8.10 -19.69 0.18
C ILE A 199 8.89 -20.88 -0.35
N ARG A 200 8.77 -21.12 -1.66
CA ARG A 200 9.52 -22.17 -2.38
C ARG A 200 10.78 -21.54 -2.97
N GLU A 201 11.91 -21.71 -2.32
CA GLU A 201 13.15 -21.03 -2.70
C GLU A 201 13.73 -21.56 -4.02
N GLU A 202 13.52 -22.84 -4.30
CA GLU A 202 13.99 -23.56 -5.50
C GLU A 202 13.40 -23.03 -6.82
N GLU A 203 12.32 -22.27 -6.71
CA GLU A 203 11.55 -21.71 -7.82
C GLU A 203 11.82 -20.21 -8.03
N THR A 204 12.82 -19.62 -7.35
CA THR A 204 13.17 -18.22 -7.57
C THR A 204 13.90 -18.00 -8.90
N ILE A 205 13.55 -16.91 -9.60
CA ILE A 205 14.18 -16.53 -10.87
C ILE A 205 15.49 -15.75 -10.68
N TYR A 206 15.73 -15.21 -9.49
CA TYR A 206 16.94 -14.43 -9.17
C TYR A 206 17.77 -15.14 -8.08
N PRO A 207 18.74 -15.99 -8.45
CA PRO A 207 19.48 -16.80 -7.48
C PRO A 207 20.20 -16.01 -6.40
N TRP A 208 20.65 -14.79 -6.70
CA TRP A 208 21.34 -13.90 -5.74
C TRP A 208 20.40 -13.15 -4.79
N THR A 209 19.09 -13.24 -5.01
CA THR A 209 18.13 -12.62 -4.10
C THR A 209 17.68 -13.60 -3.04
N VAL A 210 17.42 -13.08 -1.83
CA VAL A 210 16.79 -13.88 -0.78
C VAL A 210 15.28 -13.86 -1.02
N PRO A 211 14.65 -15.03 -1.21
CA PRO A 211 13.19 -15.11 -1.31
C PRO A 211 12.55 -14.60 -0.02
N ARG A 212 11.65 -13.62 -0.15
CA ARG A 212 10.98 -12.96 0.98
C ARG A 212 9.54 -12.64 0.61
N ILE A 213 8.72 -12.45 1.64
CA ILE A 213 7.37 -11.93 1.51
C ILE A 213 7.35 -10.53 2.06
N PHE A 214 6.77 -9.61 1.31
CA PHE A 214 6.51 -8.25 1.75
C PHE A 214 5.07 -8.16 2.22
N LEU A 215 4.85 -7.47 3.33
CA LEU A 215 3.58 -7.30 3.99
C LEU A 215 3.34 -5.81 4.22
N SER A 216 2.19 -5.32 3.79
CA SER A 216 1.66 -4.01 4.20
C SER A 216 0.31 -4.16 4.90
N VAL A 217 0.08 -3.31 5.89
CA VAL A 217 -1.21 -3.13 6.56
C VAL A 217 -1.60 -1.68 6.37
N GLN A 218 -2.76 -1.43 5.79
CA GLN A 218 -3.15 -0.09 5.33
C GLN A 218 -4.65 0.13 5.40
N SER A 219 -5.08 1.37 5.22
CA SER A 219 -6.50 1.69 5.00
C SER A 219 -7.01 0.97 3.74
N PRO A 220 -8.23 0.42 3.74
CA PRO A 220 -8.86 -0.19 2.55
C PRO A 220 -8.90 0.70 1.30
N TYR A 221 -8.79 2.01 1.47
CA TYR A 221 -8.99 3.02 0.43
C TYR A 221 -7.69 3.60 -0.11
N VAL A 222 -6.55 3.27 0.50
CA VAL A 222 -5.25 3.86 0.16
C VAL A 222 -4.38 2.80 -0.49
N PRO A 223 -3.92 3.03 -1.73
CA PRO A 223 -2.90 2.19 -2.32
C PRO A 223 -1.56 2.45 -1.65
N ILE A 224 -0.88 1.38 -1.27
CA ILE A 224 0.46 1.41 -0.69
C ILE A 224 1.24 0.27 -1.32
N SER A 225 2.51 0.51 -1.65
CA SER A 225 3.41 -0.52 -2.15
C SER A 225 4.09 -1.25 -0.99
N PRO A 226 3.89 -2.57 -0.82
CA PRO A 226 4.56 -3.34 0.21
C PRO A 226 6.10 -3.34 0.09
N PHE A 227 6.64 -3.01 -1.08
CA PHE A 227 8.08 -2.94 -1.31
C PHE A 227 8.71 -1.64 -0.79
N VAL A 228 7.92 -0.57 -0.66
CA VAL A 228 8.39 0.76 -0.22
C VAL A 228 8.05 0.99 1.25
N ASP A 229 6.78 0.82 1.61
CA ASP A 229 6.26 1.15 2.94
C ASP A 229 5.91 -0.09 3.77
N GLY A 230 6.06 -1.27 3.19
CA GLY A 230 5.80 -2.54 3.86
C GLY A 230 7.00 -3.05 4.66
N MET A 231 6.77 -4.16 5.36
CA MET A 231 7.81 -4.92 6.06
C MET A 231 8.06 -6.25 5.35
N PHE A 232 9.29 -6.74 5.40
CA PHE A 232 9.59 -8.09 4.91
C PHE A 232 9.47 -9.12 6.03
N LEU A 233 8.97 -10.30 5.69
CA LEU A 233 8.84 -11.45 6.58
C LEU A 233 9.90 -12.48 6.23
N GLU A 234 10.65 -12.90 7.24
CA GLU A 234 11.60 -14.01 7.12
C GLU A 234 10.87 -15.36 7.18
N LYS A 235 11.40 -16.34 6.44
CA LYS A 235 10.92 -17.72 6.49
C LYS A 235 11.09 -18.32 7.90
N ASN A 236 10.30 -19.34 8.21
CA ASN A 236 10.36 -20.11 9.47
C ASN A 236 10.15 -19.30 10.75
N HIS A 237 9.56 -18.11 10.64
CA HIS A 237 9.20 -17.27 11.78
C HIS A 237 7.68 -17.09 11.85
N ALA A 238 7.17 -17.02 13.07
CA ALA A 238 5.79 -16.63 13.33
C ALA A 238 5.77 -15.15 13.78
N TYR A 239 4.94 -14.35 13.13
CA TYR A 239 4.82 -12.91 13.40
C TYR A 239 3.46 -12.62 14.02
N MET A 240 3.46 -11.86 15.10
CA MET A 240 2.25 -11.32 15.72
C MET A 240 2.25 -9.81 15.55
N LEU A 241 1.23 -9.28 14.88
CA LEU A 241 1.14 -7.87 14.53
C LEU A 241 -0.01 -7.24 15.30
N ASN A 242 0.35 -6.33 16.20
CA ASN A 242 -0.62 -5.55 16.96
C ASN A 242 -0.85 -4.23 16.22
N ILE A 243 -2.09 -4.01 15.81
CA ILE A 243 -2.45 -2.86 14.99
C ILE A 243 -3.21 -1.86 15.87
N ARG A 244 -2.82 -0.59 15.77
CA ARG A 244 -3.58 0.55 16.29
C ARG A 244 -4.04 1.36 15.08
N MET A 245 -5.32 1.70 15.05
CA MET A 245 -5.85 2.61 14.04
C MET A 245 -5.69 4.05 14.48
N GLU A 246 -5.40 4.90 13.51
CA GLU A 246 -5.28 6.34 13.67
C GLU A 246 -6.20 6.99 12.64
N GLU A 247 -7.06 7.88 13.11
CA GLU A 247 -7.96 8.67 12.28
C GLU A 247 -7.63 10.14 12.43
N VAL A 248 -7.65 10.87 11.31
CA VAL A 248 -7.34 12.30 11.27
C VAL A 248 -8.54 13.04 10.69
N HIS A 249 -9.23 13.82 11.52
CA HIS A 249 -10.33 14.67 11.09
C HIS A 249 -9.80 16.06 10.74
N LEU A 250 -9.93 16.43 9.46
CA LEU A 250 -9.54 17.73 8.95
C LEU A 250 -10.77 18.64 8.83
N LEU A 251 -10.60 19.93 9.12
CA LEU A 251 -11.67 20.91 8.95
C LEU A 251 -11.90 21.20 7.46
N GLU A 252 -13.12 21.56 7.06
CA GLU A 252 -13.40 21.96 5.69
C GLU A 252 -12.92 23.40 5.38
N SER A 253 -13.02 23.82 4.11
CA SER A 253 -12.82 25.23 3.74
C SER A 253 -13.73 26.14 4.58
N PRO A 254 -13.24 27.29 5.09
CA PRO A 254 -12.05 28.06 4.70
C PRO A 254 -10.76 27.75 5.47
N TYR A 255 -10.74 26.70 6.32
CA TYR A 255 -9.54 26.32 7.04
C TYR A 255 -8.48 25.75 6.08
N LYS A 256 -7.19 26.03 6.36
CA LYS A 256 -6.06 25.64 5.49
C LYS A 256 -5.60 24.20 5.74
N THR A 257 -6.54 23.28 5.71
CA THR A 257 -6.37 21.85 6.01
C THR A 257 -6.41 20.98 4.75
N ASN A 258 -6.79 21.54 3.60
CA ASN A 258 -6.95 20.81 2.33
C ASN A 258 -7.80 19.54 2.46
N CYS A 259 -8.86 19.61 3.28
CA CYS A 259 -9.75 18.48 3.52
C CYS A 259 -10.60 18.22 2.27
N THR A 260 -10.64 16.96 1.85
CA THR A 260 -11.58 16.46 0.84
C THR A 260 -12.17 15.16 1.36
N ASP A 261 -13.49 15.12 1.52
CA ASP A 261 -14.18 13.89 1.88
C ASP A 261 -14.42 13.04 0.62
N TYR A 262 -13.47 12.15 0.36
CA TYR A 262 -13.49 11.27 -0.80
C TYR A 262 -14.61 10.21 -0.72
N GLU A 263 -14.99 9.79 0.47
CA GLU A 263 -16.07 8.83 0.67
C GLU A 263 -17.42 9.45 0.31
N ASP A 264 -17.66 10.68 0.78
CA ASP A 264 -18.86 11.44 0.42
C ASP A 264 -18.95 11.69 -1.08
N LEU A 265 -17.84 12.08 -1.73
CA LEU A 265 -17.79 12.29 -3.17
C LEU A 265 -18.05 10.99 -3.94
N TRP A 266 -17.44 9.89 -3.51
CA TRP A 266 -17.64 8.57 -4.12
C TRP A 266 -19.10 8.11 -4.01
N ASN A 267 -19.71 8.28 -2.84
CA ASN A 267 -21.13 7.98 -2.61
C ASN A 267 -22.05 8.83 -3.50
N LYS A 268 -21.80 10.15 -3.60
CA LYS A 268 -22.56 11.07 -4.47
C LYS A 268 -22.42 10.72 -5.95
N ASN A 269 -21.28 10.15 -6.35
CA ASN A 269 -20.99 9.73 -7.72
C ASN A 269 -21.39 8.27 -8.01
N ASN A 270 -22.44 7.75 -7.38
CA ASN A 270 -22.91 6.36 -7.57
C ASN A 270 -21.79 5.32 -7.36
N LYS A 271 -20.96 5.52 -6.34
CA LYS A 271 -19.84 4.63 -6.00
C LYS A 271 -18.76 4.54 -7.08
N THR A 272 -18.47 5.68 -7.71
CA THR A 272 -17.41 5.80 -8.72
C THR A 272 -16.45 6.95 -8.38
N GLY A 273 -15.21 6.82 -8.85
CA GLY A 273 -14.15 7.81 -8.59
C GLY A 273 -13.17 7.40 -7.49
N PRO A 274 -12.16 8.24 -7.22
CA PRO A 274 -11.12 7.97 -6.24
C PRO A 274 -11.66 8.07 -4.80
N ARG A 275 -11.21 7.16 -3.93
CA ARG A 275 -11.55 7.15 -2.49
C ARG A 275 -10.43 7.71 -1.60
N SER A 276 -9.35 8.20 -2.21
CA SER A 276 -8.24 8.87 -1.52
C SER A 276 -7.43 9.71 -2.51
N GLN A 277 -6.59 10.60 -2.00
CA GLN A 277 -5.74 11.45 -2.82
C GLN A 277 -4.65 10.64 -3.54
N GLU A 278 -4.15 9.60 -2.89
CA GLU A 278 -3.13 8.68 -3.41
C GLU A 278 -3.63 7.97 -4.67
N VAL A 279 -4.90 7.57 -4.70
CA VAL A 279 -5.51 6.96 -5.90
C VAL A 279 -5.54 7.91 -7.08
N ILE A 280 -5.71 9.21 -6.83
CA ILE A 280 -5.65 10.24 -7.89
C ILE A 280 -4.24 10.27 -8.47
N PHE A 281 -3.21 10.31 -7.63
CA PHE A 281 -1.82 10.31 -8.09
C PHE A 281 -1.47 9.04 -8.88
N GLU A 282 -1.86 7.86 -8.38
CA GLU A 282 -1.63 6.61 -9.10
C GLU A 282 -2.33 6.59 -10.46
N THR A 283 -3.60 7.02 -10.51
CA THR A 283 -4.37 7.08 -11.77
C THR A 283 -3.70 8.01 -12.78
N ILE A 284 -3.19 9.15 -12.32
CA ILE A 284 -2.47 10.11 -13.16
C ILE A 284 -1.18 9.47 -13.70
N ILE A 285 -0.37 8.85 -12.86
CA ILE A 285 0.88 8.18 -13.27
C ILE A 285 0.59 7.12 -14.34
N VAL A 286 -0.40 6.25 -14.10
CA VAL A 286 -0.81 5.21 -15.06
C VAL A 286 -1.28 5.82 -16.37
N SER A 287 -2.06 6.89 -16.34
CA SER A 287 -2.51 7.60 -17.55
C SER A 287 -1.35 8.22 -18.33
N TYR A 288 -0.36 8.81 -17.66
CA TYR A 288 0.84 9.33 -18.32
C TYR A 288 1.66 8.22 -18.98
N LEU A 289 1.84 7.09 -18.30
CA LEU A 289 2.60 5.94 -18.83
C LEU A 289 1.91 5.24 -20.01
N LYS A 290 0.58 5.37 -20.17
CA LYS A 290 -0.15 4.83 -21.34
C LYS A 290 -0.03 5.69 -22.60
N VAL A 291 0.42 6.93 -22.48
CA VAL A 291 0.49 7.91 -23.58
C VAL A 291 1.93 8.08 -24.11
N ALA A 292 2.93 7.63 -23.35
CA ALA A 292 4.34 7.56 -23.75
C ALA A 292 4.64 6.24 -24.48
#